data_AF-A0A9E3RXH2-F1
#
_entry.id   AF-A0A9E3RXH2-F1
#
_cell.length_a   1.000
_cell.length_b   1.000
_cell.length_c   1.000
_cell.angle_alpha   90.00
_cell.angle_beta   90.00
_cell.angle_gamma   90.00
#
_symmetry.space_group_name_H-M   'P 1'
#
loop_
_entity.id
_entity.type
_entity.pdbx_description
1 polymer ?
#
loop_
_entity_poly.entity_id
_entity_poly.type
_entity_poly.pdbx_seq_one_letter_code
_entity_poly.pdbx_strand_id
1 'polypeptide(L)'
;GGAVEVLTGQVPDRVLVRFLACMDSTVNCSIVYSPFQGLFPGIVRRTCGIDRPEMVHIVARLRSEVVGYHTFVKTGNGLRMIHGAFDRTLRSTCHAYESVIVRTAAYALERGLAYVHFGPVMNETKRRMMNDTRPCALYFYSRYSLVRLLFPPIFRRTKMQSPALLAFSGTCGPNKPFVSAQERQGSLR
;
A
#
# COMPACT_ATOMS: atom_id res chain seq x y z
N GLY A 1 1.16 -26.19 8.91
CA GLY A 1 0.53 -24.99 9.48
C GLY A 1 1.14 -23.76 8.84
N GLY A 2 0.37 -22.68 8.70
CA GLY A 2 0.90 -21.35 8.40
C GLY A 2 1.41 -20.68 9.67
N ALA A 3 2.38 -19.77 9.57
CA ALA A 3 2.91 -18.98 10.68
C ALA A 3 3.10 -17.52 10.24
N VAL A 4 3.01 -16.58 11.19
CA VAL A 4 3.35 -15.18 10.95
C VAL A 4 4.43 -14.75 11.92
N GLU A 5 5.56 -14.30 11.40
CA GLU A 5 6.70 -13.82 12.18
C GLU A 5 6.88 -12.30 12.02
N VAL A 6 7.65 -11.73 12.93
CA VAL A 6 8.04 -10.32 12.89
C VAL A 6 9.54 -10.24 12.79
N LEU A 7 10.03 -9.56 11.75
CA LEU A 7 11.44 -9.19 11.61
C LEU A 7 11.56 -7.68 11.81
N THR A 8 12.70 -7.24 12.33
CA THR A 8 13.03 -5.82 12.47
C THR A 8 14.43 -5.54 11.94
N GLY A 9 14.64 -4.35 11.38
CA GLY A 9 15.91 -4.02 10.74
C GLY A 9 16.08 -4.71 9.39
N GLN A 10 17.31 -5.07 9.06
CA GLN A 10 17.62 -5.65 7.76
C GLN A 10 16.95 -7.02 7.58
N VAL A 11 16.34 -7.24 6.41
CA VAL A 11 15.78 -8.54 6.03
C VAL A 11 16.91 -9.44 5.51
N PRO A 12 17.04 -10.69 6.00
CA PRO A 12 18.04 -11.63 5.48
C PRO A 12 17.85 -11.91 3.98
N ASP A 13 18.94 -12.07 3.23
CA ASP A 13 18.90 -12.25 1.76
C ASP A 13 17.99 -13.37 1.31
N ARG A 14 18.01 -14.51 2.01
CA ARG A 14 17.11 -15.66 1.73
C ARG A 14 15.62 -15.28 1.79
N VAL A 15 15.26 -14.36 2.66
CA VAL A 15 13.89 -13.86 2.83
C VAL A 15 13.59 -12.78 1.79
N LEU A 16 14.56 -11.91 1.50
CA LEU A 16 14.45 -10.86 0.49
C LEU A 16 14.17 -11.44 -0.91
N VAL A 17 14.82 -12.54 -1.29
CA VAL A 17 14.53 -13.24 -2.56
C VAL A 17 13.05 -13.60 -2.65
N ARG A 18 12.45 -14.10 -1.56
CA ARG A 18 11.03 -14.43 -1.52
C ARG A 18 10.12 -13.20 -1.50
N PHE A 19 10.56 -12.11 -0.86
CA PHE A 19 9.82 -10.84 -0.89
C PHE A 19 9.71 -10.28 -2.31
N LEU A 20 10.80 -10.38 -3.08
CA LEU A 20 10.83 -9.98 -4.48
C LEU A 20 9.92 -10.89 -5.33
N ALA A 21 9.98 -12.21 -5.16
CA ALA A 21 9.09 -13.13 -5.85
C ALA A 21 7.60 -12.86 -5.57
N CYS A 22 7.24 -12.60 -4.30
CA CYS A 22 5.88 -12.19 -3.93
C CYS A 22 5.49 -10.86 -4.58
N MET A 23 6.41 -9.90 -4.65
CA MET A 23 6.17 -8.60 -5.29
C MET A 23 5.93 -8.76 -6.79
N ASP A 24 6.77 -9.52 -7.47
CA ASP A 24 6.61 -9.80 -8.91
C ASP A 24 5.29 -10.52 -9.17
N SER A 25 4.92 -11.51 -8.36
CA SER A 25 3.62 -12.18 -8.42
C SER A 25 2.46 -11.19 -8.22
N THR A 26 2.55 -10.32 -7.22
CA THR A 26 1.53 -9.30 -6.95
C THR A 26 1.38 -8.31 -8.10
N VAL A 27 2.49 -7.85 -8.69
CA VAL A 27 2.50 -6.92 -9.83
C VAL A 27 1.89 -7.57 -11.07
N ASN A 28 2.34 -8.78 -11.42
CA ASN A 28 1.92 -9.48 -12.63
C ASN A 28 0.46 -9.97 -12.56
N CYS A 29 -0.04 -10.27 -11.36
CA CYS A 29 -1.41 -10.72 -11.14
C CYS A 29 -2.32 -9.59 -10.59
N SER A 30 -1.92 -8.32 -10.69
CA SER A 30 -2.76 -7.21 -10.22
C SER A 30 -3.81 -6.81 -11.24
N ILE A 31 -5.07 -6.82 -10.81
CA ILE A 31 -6.17 -6.20 -11.57
C ILE A 31 -6.08 -4.66 -11.57
N VAL A 32 -5.31 -4.07 -10.66
CA VAL A 32 -5.04 -2.64 -10.60
C VAL A 32 -3.60 -2.35 -11.03
N TYR A 33 -3.44 -1.53 -12.06
CA TYR A 33 -2.14 -1.01 -12.44
C TYR A 33 -1.78 0.18 -11.55
N SER A 34 -0.79 0.01 -10.68
CA SER A 34 -0.24 1.13 -9.90
C SER A 34 0.75 1.90 -10.77
N PRO A 35 0.77 3.25 -10.69
CA PRO A 35 1.87 4.03 -11.23
C PRO A 35 3.21 3.51 -10.71
N PHE A 36 4.23 3.51 -11.57
CA PHE A 36 5.60 3.16 -11.23
C PHE A 36 5.81 1.73 -10.71
N GLN A 37 4.97 0.76 -11.10
CA GLN A 37 5.15 -0.67 -10.72
C GLN A 37 6.56 -1.20 -10.97
N GLY A 38 7.22 -0.78 -12.06
CA GLY A 38 8.60 -1.18 -12.36
C GLY A 38 9.64 -0.75 -11.32
N LEU A 39 9.31 0.22 -10.45
CA LEU A 39 10.17 0.65 -9.35
C LEU A 39 10.01 -0.23 -8.10
N PHE A 40 8.94 -1.02 -7.98
CA PHE A 40 8.65 -1.77 -6.77
C PHE A 40 9.77 -2.74 -6.36
N PRO A 41 10.37 -3.56 -7.24
CA PRO A 41 11.49 -4.40 -6.85
C PRO A 41 12.69 -3.61 -6.32
N GLY A 42 12.95 -2.42 -6.87
CA GLY A 42 13.99 -1.51 -6.37
C GLY A 42 13.67 -0.94 -4.99
N ILE A 43 12.40 -0.57 -4.75
CA ILE A 43 11.91 -0.10 -3.45
C ILE A 43 12.02 -1.22 -2.41
N VAL A 44 11.61 -2.45 -2.74
CA VAL A 44 11.73 -3.62 -1.85
C VAL A 44 13.18 -3.83 -1.45
N ARG A 45 14.11 -3.89 -2.40
CA ARG A 45 15.56 -4.06 -2.10
C ARG A 45 16.08 -2.97 -1.18
N ARG A 46 15.83 -1.71 -1.51
CA ARG A 46 16.35 -0.58 -0.72
C ARG A 46 15.79 -0.55 0.70
N THR A 47 14.48 -0.72 0.84
CA THR A 47 13.81 -0.64 2.15
C THR A 47 14.14 -1.84 3.04
N CYS A 48 14.22 -3.04 2.48
CA CYS A 48 14.57 -4.25 3.23
C CYS A 48 16.07 -4.34 3.57
N GLY A 49 16.91 -3.53 2.93
CA GLY A 49 18.33 -3.37 3.25
C GLY A 49 18.61 -2.35 4.36
N ILE A 50 17.59 -1.67 4.90
CA ILE A 50 17.79 -0.68 5.98
C ILE A 50 17.88 -1.42 7.32
N ASP A 51 19.06 -1.38 7.93
CA ASP A 51 19.28 -1.95 9.27
C ASP A 51 18.92 -0.94 10.37
N ARG A 52 17.62 -0.79 10.61
CA ARG A 52 17.07 0.09 11.66
C ARG A 52 15.89 -0.58 12.36
N PRO A 53 15.78 -0.53 13.70
CA PRO A 53 14.70 -1.17 14.44
C PRO A 53 13.31 -0.61 14.11
N GLU A 54 13.24 0.61 13.53
CA GLU A 54 12.01 1.21 13.04
C GLU A 54 11.46 0.52 11.78
N MET A 55 12.29 -0.23 11.06
CA MET A 55 11.85 -1.06 9.94
C MET A 55 11.27 -2.35 10.50
N VAL A 56 9.98 -2.57 10.24
CA VAL A 56 9.23 -3.72 10.77
C VAL A 56 8.64 -4.50 9.61
N HIS A 57 8.90 -5.81 9.57
CA HIS A 57 8.41 -6.70 8.53
C HIS A 57 7.55 -7.78 9.17
N ILE A 58 6.29 -7.86 8.77
CA ILE A 58 5.36 -8.89 9.22
C ILE A 58 5.27 -9.91 8.09
N VAL A 59 5.75 -11.14 8.35
CA VAL A 59 6.01 -12.14 7.30
C VAL A 59 5.15 -13.37 7.52
N ALA A 60 4.33 -13.71 6.54
CA ALA A 60 3.58 -14.95 6.51
C ALA A 60 4.38 -16.07 5.84
N ARG A 61 4.41 -17.23 6.49
CA ARG A 61 5.04 -18.45 6.01
C ARG A 61 4.05 -19.60 5.94
N LEU A 62 4.23 -20.47 4.94
CA LEU A 62 3.56 -21.76 4.83
C LEU A 62 4.64 -22.83 4.63
N ARG A 63 4.73 -23.80 5.55
CA ARG A 63 5.77 -24.86 5.50
C ARG A 63 7.18 -24.27 5.29
N SER A 64 7.53 -23.26 6.09
CA SER A 64 8.80 -22.51 6.07
C SER A 64 9.00 -21.56 4.88
N GLU A 65 8.22 -21.68 3.81
CA GLU A 65 8.28 -20.77 2.66
C GLU A 65 7.53 -19.47 2.92
N VAL A 66 8.13 -18.33 2.54
CA VAL A 66 7.43 -17.04 2.57
C VAL A 66 6.38 -17.02 1.47
N VAL A 67 5.14 -16.73 1.87
CA VAL A 67 3.96 -16.63 0.99
C VAL A 67 3.37 -15.22 0.95
N GLY A 68 3.85 -14.33 1.82
CA GLY A 68 3.52 -12.92 1.76
C GLY A 68 4.06 -12.15 2.94
N TYR A 69 4.00 -10.83 2.85
CA TYR A 69 4.54 -9.96 3.88
C TYR A 69 4.00 -8.54 3.75
N HIS A 70 4.08 -7.79 4.84
CA HIS A 70 3.93 -6.34 4.88
C HIS A 70 5.18 -5.72 5.53
N THR A 71 5.73 -4.68 4.90
CA THR A 71 6.84 -3.87 5.43
C THR A 71 6.33 -2.52 5.88
N PHE A 72 6.72 -2.12 7.08
CA PHE A 72 6.35 -0.87 7.74
C PHE A 72 7.58 -0.10 8.18
N VAL A 73 7.41 1.22 8.29
CA VAL A 73 8.29 2.09 9.08
C VAL A 73 7.53 2.58 10.30
N LYS A 74 8.14 2.46 11.47
CA LYS A 74 7.66 3.08 12.71
C LYS A 74 8.03 4.55 12.72
N THR A 75 7.03 5.42 12.88
CA THR A 75 7.22 6.87 12.99
C THR A 75 6.36 7.41 14.12
N GLY A 76 6.98 8.03 15.12
CA GLY A 76 6.28 8.46 16.34
C GLY A 76 5.54 7.30 17.02
N ASN A 77 4.23 7.47 17.23
CA ASN A 77 3.38 6.48 17.89
C ASN A 77 2.65 5.53 16.92
N GLY A 78 3.11 5.38 15.67
CA GLY A 78 2.40 4.52 14.71
C GLY A 78 3.27 3.86 13.66
N LEU A 79 2.66 2.91 12.96
CA LEU A 79 3.26 2.21 11.82
C LEU A 79 2.71 2.75 10.51
N ARG A 80 3.59 2.92 9.52
CA ARG A 80 3.21 3.27 8.16
C ARG A 80 3.71 2.21 7.21
N MET A 81 2.78 1.56 6.52
CA MET A 81 3.11 0.57 5.51
C MET A 81 3.82 1.23 4.34
N ILE A 82 4.96 0.67 3.95
CA ILE A 82 5.70 1.11 2.77
C ILE A 82 5.29 0.27 1.56
N HIS A 83 5.31 -1.05 1.72
CA HIS A 83 4.93 -2.00 0.68
C HIS A 83 4.53 -3.34 1.30
N GLY A 84 3.87 -4.17 0.50
CA GLY A 84 3.49 -5.50 0.89
C GLY A 84 3.06 -6.30 -0.34
N ALA A 85 3.32 -7.59 -0.31
CA ALA A 85 3.05 -8.45 -1.44
C ALA A 85 2.80 -9.88 -0.97
N PHE A 86 2.01 -10.61 -1.76
CA PHE A 86 1.60 -11.98 -1.49
C PHE A 86 1.76 -12.79 -2.77
N ASP A 87 2.15 -14.05 -2.61
CA ASP A 87 2.23 -14.99 -3.71
C ASP A 87 0.81 -15.31 -4.20
N ARG A 88 0.48 -14.84 -5.41
CA ARG A 88 -0.83 -15.05 -6.05
C ARG A 88 -0.87 -16.26 -6.96
N THR A 89 0.25 -16.97 -7.12
CA THR A 89 0.33 -18.21 -7.91
C THR A 89 -0.20 -19.40 -7.12
N LEU A 90 -0.20 -19.31 -5.79
CA LEU A 90 -0.73 -20.35 -4.93
C LEU A 90 -2.26 -20.38 -5.01
N ARG A 91 -2.82 -21.58 -5.19
CA ARG A 91 -4.28 -21.83 -5.18
C ARG A 91 -4.94 -21.33 -3.89
N SER A 92 -4.20 -21.36 -2.77
CA SER A 92 -4.60 -20.76 -1.51
C SER A 92 -3.35 -20.32 -0.77
N THR A 93 -3.38 -19.09 -0.24
CA THR A 93 -2.36 -18.58 0.68
C THR A 93 -2.73 -18.83 2.14
N CYS A 94 -3.74 -19.66 2.41
CA CYS A 94 -4.21 -20.00 3.77
C CYS A 94 -4.48 -18.76 4.64
N HIS A 95 -5.15 -17.75 4.08
CA HIS A 95 -5.43 -16.48 4.77
C HIS A 95 -4.16 -15.73 5.23
N ALA A 96 -3.04 -15.86 4.50
CA ALA A 96 -1.80 -15.13 4.81
C ALA A 96 -2.02 -13.62 4.88
N TYR A 97 -2.88 -13.07 4.02
CA TYR A 97 -3.18 -11.64 3.97
C TYR A 97 -3.81 -11.15 5.27
N GLU A 98 -4.89 -11.81 5.69
CA GLU A 98 -5.62 -11.53 6.92
C GLU A 98 -4.73 -11.76 8.14
N SER A 99 -3.96 -12.85 8.14
CA SER A 99 -3.05 -13.19 9.23
C SER A 99 -1.97 -12.13 9.45
N VAL A 100 -1.42 -11.57 8.36
CA VAL A 100 -0.46 -10.47 8.43
C VAL A 100 -1.12 -9.20 9.00
N ILE A 101 -2.35 -8.87 8.61
CA ILE A 101 -3.07 -7.71 9.15
C ILE A 101 -3.33 -7.88 10.66
N VAL A 102 -3.84 -9.04 11.09
CA VAL A 102 -4.10 -9.35 12.50
C VAL A 102 -2.80 -9.30 13.31
N ARG A 103 -1.72 -9.92 12.83
CA ARG A 103 -0.43 -9.88 13.52
C ARG A 103 0.13 -8.46 13.62
N THR A 104 -0.06 -7.64 12.60
CA THR A 104 0.34 -6.22 12.61
C THR A 104 -0.41 -5.45 13.71
N ALA A 105 -1.72 -5.66 13.83
CA ALA A 105 -2.52 -5.03 14.88
C ALA A 105 -2.06 -5.47 16.29
N ALA A 106 -1.83 -6.78 16.48
CA ALA A 106 -1.28 -7.31 17.74
C ALA A 106 0.09 -6.70 18.06
N TYR A 107 1.00 -6.61 17.07
CA TYR A 107 2.31 -5.99 17.23
C TYR A 107 2.21 -4.52 17.68
N ALA A 108 1.26 -3.78 17.11
CA ALA A 108 1.01 -2.39 17.45
C ALA A 108 0.50 -2.24 18.90
N LEU A 109 -0.46 -3.09 19.31
CA LEU A 109 -0.99 -3.13 20.67
C LEU A 109 0.08 -3.49 21.70
N GLU A 110 0.88 -4.53 21.45
CA GLU A 110 2.01 -4.97 22.29
C GLU A 110 3.02 -3.85 22.56
N ARG A 111 3.09 -2.83 21.68
CA ARG A 111 4.07 -1.73 21.73
C ARG A 111 3.42 -0.38 22.04
N GLY A 112 2.15 -0.35 22.41
CA GLY A 112 1.43 0.88 22.72
C GLY A 112 1.36 1.86 21.55
N LEU A 113 1.33 1.37 20.31
CA LEU A 113 1.18 2.21 19.12
C LEU A 113 -0.29 2.58 18.93
N ALA A 114 -0.55 3.85 18.63
CA ALA A 114 -1.89 4.40 18.51
C ALA A 114 -2.57 4.05 17.18
N TYR A 115 -1.80 3.88 16.10
CA TYR A 115 -2.35 3.61 14.77
C TYR A 115 -1.42 2.80 13.86
N VAL A 116 -2.04 2.15 12.87
CA VAL A 116 -1.37 1.49 11.75
C VAL A 116 -1.99 2.00 10.44
N HIS A 117 -1.18 2.59 9.57
CA HIS A 117 -1.59 2.96 8.23
C HIS A 117 -1.19 1.87 7.25
N PHE A 118 -2.16 1.09 6.76
CA PHE A 118 -1.91 0.11 5.72
C PHE A 118 -1.83 0.73 4.31
N GLY A 119 -1.98 2.05 4.14
CA GLY A 119 -2.04 2.69 2.83
C GLY A 119 -3.38 2.46 2.11
N PRO A 120 -3.46 2.68 0.79
CA PRO A 120 -4.71 2.72 0.04
C PRO A 120 -5.54 1.43 0.17
N VAL A 121 -6.86 1.57 0.34
CA VAL A 121 -7.80 0.46 0.33
C VAL A 121 -8.18 0.18 -1.12
N MET A 122 -7.78 -0.99 -1.62
CA MET A 122 -7.91 -1.40 -3.02
C MET A 122 -8.59 -2.77 -3.18
N ASN A 123 -8.99 -3.39 -2.07
CA ASN A 123 -9.68 -4.68 -2.04
C ASN A 123 -10.66 -4.73 -0.85
N GLU A 124 -11.64 -5.62 -0.95
CA GLU A 124 -12.72 -5.75 0.02
C GLU A 124 -12.24 -6.23 1.39
N THR A 125 -11.30 -7.18 1.42
CA THR A 125 -10.75 -7.73 2.66
C THR A 125 -10.16 -6.62 3.53
N LYS A 126 -9.30 -5.79 2.95
CA LYS A 126 -8.71 -4.64 3.63
C LYS A 126 -9.80 -3.67 4.08
N ARG A 127 -10.77 -3.35 3.22
CA ARG A 127 -11.90 -2.46 3.59
C ARG A 127 -12.63 -2.93 4.85
N ARG A 128 -12.91 -4.23 4.94
CA ARG A 128 -13.62 -4.83 6.09
C ARG A 128 -12.77 -4.92 7.35
N MET A 129 -11.45 -4.96 7.22
CA MET A 129 -10.53 -5.08 8.35
C MET A 129 -10.01 -3.72 8.88
N MET A 130 -10.26 -2.61 8.19
CA MET A 130 -9.87 -1.28 8.66
C MET A 130 -10.97 -0.65 9.51
N ASN A 131 -10.59 -0.04 10.63
CA ASN A 131 -11.52 0.69 11.50
C ASN A 131 -11.88 2.09 10.96
N ASP A 132 -10.99 2.71 10.19
CA ASP A 132 -11.16 4.04 9.61
C ASP A 132 -10.59 4.06 8.18
N THR A 133 -11.23 4.82 7.30
CA THR A 133 -10.76 5.06 5.93
C THR A 133 -10.87 6.54 5.63
N ARG A 134 -9.74 7.14 5.22
CA ARG A 134 -9.68 8.56 4.87
C ARG A 134 -9.52 8.72 3.36
N PRO A 135 -10.26 9.65 2.73
CA PRO A 135 -10.06 9.96 1.32
C PRO A 135 -8.61 10.38 1.04
N CYS A 136 -7.95 9.69 0.12
CA CYS A 136 -6.64 10.08 -0.39
C CYS A 136 -6.84 10.85 -1.70
N ALA A 137 -6.33 12.07 -1.78
CA ALA A 137 -6.41 12.91 -2.97
C ALA A 137 -5.03 13.03 -3.62
N LEU A 138 -4.98 12.83 -4.93
CA LEU A 138 -3.80 13.13 -5.75
C LEU A 138 -3.88 14.58 -6.19
N TYR A 139 -2.83 15.34 -5.90
CA TYR A 139 -2.70 16.72 -6.33
C TYR A 139 -1.66 16.84 -7.44
N PHE A 140 -1.99 17.61 -8.46
CA PHE A 140 -1.03 18.01 -9.48
C PHE A 140 -0.59 19.45 -9.22
N TYR A 141 0.72 19.66 -9.16
CA TYR A 141 1.31 20.98 -9.04
C TYR A 141 2.24 21.25 -10.20
N SER A 142 2.09 22.42 -10.81
CA SER A 142 3.02 22.95 -11.82
C SER A 142 3.10 24.46 -11.68
N ARG A 143 4.31 25.01 -11.82
CA ARG A 143 4.52 26.46 -11.87
C ARG A 143 3.88 27.11 -13.11
N TYR A 144 3.72 26.34 -14.19
CA TYR A 144 3.21 26.82 -15.47
C TYR A 144 1.69 26.69 -15.56
N SER A 145 1.00 27.82 -15.76
CA SER A 145 -0.47 27.89 -15.88
C SER A 145 -1.00 27.03 -17.04
N LEU A 146 -0.33 27.06 -18.19
CA LEU A 146 -0.72 26.26 -19.35
C LEU A 146 -0.70 24.76 -19.05
N VAL A 147 0.30 24.29 -18.32
CA VAL A 147 0.39 22.88 -17.92
C VAL A 147 -0.74 22.53 -16.94
N ARG A 148 -1.08 23.42 -15.99
CA ARG A 148 -2.21 23.21 -15.09
C ARG A 148 -3.55 23.13 -15.83
N LEU A 149 -3.71 23.88 -16.94
CA LEU A 149 -4.92 23.84 -17.76
C LEU A 149 -5.02 22.54 -18.58
N LEU A 150 -3.90 22.09 -19.15
CA LEU A 150 -3.88 20.92 -20.03
C LEU A 150 -3.81 19.58 -19.28
N PHE A 151 -3.37 19.57 -18.01
CA PHE A 151 -3.19 18.34 -17.25
C PHE A 151 -4.49 17.60 -16.90
N PRO A 152 -5.55 18.25 -16.37
CA PRO A 152 -6.79 17.56 -15.99
C PRO A 152 -7.42 16.68 -17.08
N PRO A 153 -7.57 17.11 -18.35
CA PRO A 153 -8.13 16.25 -19.38
C PRO A 153 -7.23 15.06 -19.72
N ILE A 154 -5.90 15.22 -19.66
CA ILE A 154 -4.94 14.12 -19.84
C ILE A 154 -5.05 13.13 -18.67
N PHE A 155 -5.10 13.64 -17.44
CA PHE A 155 -5.19 12.83 -16.23
C PHE A 155 -6.48 12.01 -16.17
N ARG A 156 -7.62 12.57 -16.59
CA ARG A 156 -8.91 11.86 -16.71
C ARG A 156 -8.84 10.65 -17.64
N ARG A 157 -7.93 10.64 -18.61
CA ARG A 157 -7.72 9.51 -19.53
C ARG A 157 -6.77 8.44 -18.98
N THR A 158 -6.19 8.65 -17.80
CA THR A 158 -5.27 7.68 -17.18
C THR A 158 -6.04 6.57 -16.45
N LYS A 159 -5.40 5.40 -16.30
CA LYS A 159 -5.96 4.27 -15.54
C LYS A 159 -6.26 4.59 -14.07
N MET A 160 -5.67 5.66 -13.52
CA MET A 160 -5.94 6.18 -12.16
C MET A 160 -7.33 6.79 -12.00
N GLN A 161 -8.03 7.09 -13.10
CA GLN A 161 -9.42 7.54 -13.12
C GLN A 161 -10.32 6.49 -13.80
N SER A 162 -9.89 5.22 -13.85
CA SER A 162 -10.71 4.16 -14.43
C SER A 162 -12.04 4.03 -13.67
N PRO A 163 -13.17 3.79 -14.37
CA PRO A 163 -14.47 3.63 -13.73
C PRO A 163 -14.48 2.57 -12.62
N ALA A 164 -13.75 1.46 -12.81
CA ALA A 164 -13.62 0.41 -11.80
C ALA A 164 -12.95 0.92 -10.51
N LEU A 165 -11.92 1.75 -10.62
CA LEU A 165 -11.24 2.32 -9.46
C LEU A 165 -12.09 3.39 -8.76
N LEU A 166 -12.81 4.21 -9.53
CA LEU A 166 -13.72 5.24 -9.01
C LEU A 166 -14.95 4.62 -8.32
N ALA A 167 -15.48 3.52 -8.86
CA ALA A 167 -16.54 2.74 -8.24
C ALA A 167 -16.07 2.09 -6.94
N PHE A 168 -14.86 1.50 -6.95
CA PHE A 168 -14.29 0.88 -5.76
C PHE A 168 -14.02 1.90 -4.65
N SER A 169 -13.55 3.11 -4.99
CA SER A 169 -13.28 4.18 -4.02
C SER A 169 -14.55 4.86 -3.49
N GLY A 170 -15.74 4.46 -3.94
CA GLY A 170 -17.01 5.11 -3.56
C GLY A 170 -17.14 6.52 -4.10
N THR A 171 -16.36 6.90 -5.12
CA THR A 171 -16.38 8.23 -5.74
C THR A 171 -17.31 8.34 -6.95
N CYS A 172 -18.17 7.34 -7.17
CA CYS A 172 -19.20 7.37 -8.21
C CYS A 172 -20.18 8.53 -8.00
N GLY A 173 -19.87 9.65 -8.65
CA GLY A 173 -20.80 10.70 -9.03
C GLY A 173 -20.24 11.38 -10.28
N PRO A 174 -20.99 11.47 -11.39
CA PRO A 174 -20.45 11.90 -12.69
C PRO A 174 -19.96 13.37 -12.75
N ASN A 175 -20.01 14.13 -11.64
CA ASN A 175 -19.85 15.58 -11.64
C ASN A 175 -19.06 16.15 -10.45
N LYS A 176 -18.20 15.40 -9.74
CA LYS A 176 -17.30 16.06 -8.78
C LYS A 176 -16.06 16.59 -9.52
N PRO A 177 -15.90 17.93 -9.63
CA PRO A 177 -14.76 18.49 -10.33
C PRO A 177 -13.45 18.07 -9.64
N PHE A 178 -12.41 17.94 -10.44
CA PHE A 178 -11.04 17.95 -9.95
C PHE A 178 -10.82 19.31 -9.30
N VAL A 179 -10.96 19.39 -7.98
CA VAL A 179 -10.78 20.65 -7.25
C VAL A 179 -9.29 20.94 -7.24
N SER A 180 -8.90 22.00 -7.97
CA SER A 180 -7.53 22.47 -7.93
C SER A 180 -7.23 22.96 -6.51
N ALA A 181 -6.00 22.80 -6.03
CA ALA A 181 -5.63 23.24 -4.67
C ALA A 181 -5.89 24.74 -4.41
N GLN A 182 -6.02 25.56 -5.46
CA GLN A 182 -6.35 26.98 -5.36
C GLN A 182 -7.83 27.24 -4.99
N GLU A 183 -8.77 26.35 -5.34
CA GLU A 183 -10.20 26.58 -5.06
C GLU A 183 -10.56 26.41 -3.58
N ARG A 184 -9.75 25.70 -2.79
CA ARG A 184 -9.99 25.57 -1.33
C ARG A 184 -9.44 26.73 -0.50
N GLN A 185 -8.47 27.50 -1.02
CA GLN A 185 -7.97 28.67 -0.30
C GLN A 185 -8.93 29.88 -0.36
N GLY A 186 -9.94 29.86 -1.24
CA GLY A 186 -10.96 30.90 -1.32
C GLY A 186 -12.16 30.72 -0.38
N SER A 187 -12.29 29.57 0.30
CA SER A 187 -13.43 29.23 1.17
C SER A 187 -13.10 29.34 2.68
N LEU A 188 -11.90 29.79 3.02
CA LEU A 188 -11.43 30.01 4.40
C LEU A 188 -11.07 31.48 4.65
N ARG A 189 -11.77 32.41 3.99
CA ARG A 189 -11.76 33.83 4.33
C ARG A 189 -13.16 34.27 4.74
#